data_AF-A0A2V9IV48-F1
#
_entry.id   AF-A0A2V9IV48-F1
#
_cell.length_a   1.000
_cell.length_b   1.000
_cell.length_c   1.000
_cell.angle_alpha   90.00
_cell.angle_beta   90.00
_cell.angle_gamma   90.00
#
_symmetry.space_group_name_H-M   'P 1'
#
loop_
_entity.id
_entity.type
_entity.pdbx_description
1 polymer ?
#
loop_
_entity_poly.entity_id
_entity_poly.type
_entity_poly.pdbx_seq_one_letter_code
_entity_poly.pdbx_strand_id
1 'polypeptide(L)' 'IGKAGKPVAKLVPYRENRKPRKPGGRWKGKIWMAPDFDELPLTVAAAFRGEKE' A
#
# COMPACT_ATOMS: atom_id res chain seq x y z
N ILE A 1 12.48 -4.82 24.97
CA ILE A 1 13.75 -5.33 24.41
C ILE A 1 14.28 -6.38 25.40
N GLY A 2 14.47 -7.64 24.96
CA GLY A 2 15.05 -8.76 25.74
C GLY A 2 14.17 -9.41 26.84
N LYS A 3 13.68 -10.62 26.58
CA LYS A 3 13.22 -11.54 27.64
C LYS A 3 14.48 -12.21 28.22
N ALA A 4 15.01 -11.67 29.32
CA ALA A 4 16.11 -12.21 30.13
C ALA A 4 17.26 -12.90 29.35
N GLY A 5 18.29 -12.14 28.98
CA GLY A 5 19.58 -12.69 28.53
C GLY A 5 19.62 -13.33 27.13
N LYS A 6 18.47 -13.53 26.46
CA LYS A 6 18.42 -13.98 25.06
C LYS A 6 18.23 -12.77 24.13
N PRO A 7 19.25 -12.37 23.35
CA PRO A 7 19.06 -11.31 22.36
C PRO A 7 18.01 -11.77 21.32
N VAL A 8 16.87 -11.07 21.28
CA VAL A 8 15.73 -11.40 20.40
C VAL A 8 15.78 -10.69 19.04
N ALA A 9 16.71 -9.76 18.85
CA ALA A 9 16.92 -9.05 17.60
C ALA A 9 18.35 -8.50 17.51
N LYS A 10 18.87 -8.39 16.28
CA LYS A 10 20.14 -7.73 15.96
C LYS A 10 19.84 -6.48 15.13
N LEU A 11 20.37 -5.33 15.55
CA LEU A 11 20.36 -4.14 14.70
C LEU A 11 21.39 -4.32 13.59
N VAL A 12 20.95 -4.24 12.34
CA VAL A 12 21.79 -4.32 11.16
C VAL A 12 21.53 -3.11 10.26
N PRO A 13 22.54 -2.61 9.51
CA PRO A 13 22.34 -1.54 8.55
C PRO A 13 21.26 -1.93 7.53
N TYR A 14 20.31 -1.01 7.31
CA TYR A 14 19.30 -1.19 6.27
C TYR A 14 19.97 -1.15 4.89
N ARG A 15 19.68 -2.16 4.06
CA ARG A 15 20.06 -2.19 2.65
C ARG A 15 18.80 -2.14 1.82
N GLU A 16 18.66 -1.08 1.04
CA GLU A 16 17.50 -0.89 0.18
C GLU A 16 17.41 -2.01 -0.87
N ASN A 17 16.27 -2.68 -0.94
CA ASN A 17 15.99 -3.62 -2.03
C ASN A 17 15.42 -2.83 -3.21
N ARG A 18 16.28 -2.50 -4.18
CA ARG A 18 15.88 -1.79 -5.41
C ARG A 18 15.18 -2.67 -6.46
N LYS A 19 14.97 -3.95 -6.16
CA LYS A 19 14.24 -4.83 -7.08
C LYS A 19 12.78 -4.35 -7.17
N PRO A 20 12.20 -4.28 -8.37
CA PRO A 20 10.79 -3.99 -8.53
C PRO A 20 9.93 -4.93 -7.68
N ARG A 21 8.87 -4.38 -7.09
CA ARG A 21 7.89 -5.18 -6.35
C ARG A 21 7.16 -6.09 -7.34
N LYS A 22 6.92 -7.35 -6.98
CA LYS A 22 6.03 -8.23 -7.74
C LYS A 22 4.57 -7.86 -7.42
N PRO A 23 3.77 -7.36 -8.38
CA PRO A 23 2.37 -7.02 -8.14
C PRO A 23 1.54 -8.27 -7.79
N GLY A 24 0.39 -8.07 -7.17
CA GLY A 24 -0.57 -9.13 -6.86
C GLY A 24 -0.22 -9.96 -5.61
N GLY A 25 1.05 -10.26 -5.32
CA GLY A 25 1.50 -10.89 -4.06
C GLY A 25 0.52 -11.94 -3.47
N ARG A 26 0.17 -11.77 -2.18
CA ARG A 26 -0.77 -12.65 -1.44
C ARG A 26 -2.24 -12.51 -1.86
N TRP A 27 -2.56 -11.50 -2.67
CA TRP A 27 -3.92 -11.09 -3.04
C TRP A 27 -4.25 -11.39 -4.51
N LYS A 28 -3.33 -12.01 -5.26
CA LYS A 28 -3.55 -12.36 -6.67
C LYS A 28 -4.79 -13.25 -6.79
N GLY A 29 -5.74 -12.84 -7.64
CA GLY A 29 -7.01 -13.55 -7.86
C GLY A 29 -8.03 -13.44 -6.72
N LYS A 30 -7.73 -12.67 -5.66
CA LYS A 30 -8.64 -12.43 -4.52
C LYS A 30 -9.22 -11.02 -4.50
N ILE A 31 -8.83 -10.19 -5.46
CA ILE A 31 -9.29 -8.81 -5.57
C ILE A 31 -10.52 -8.82 -6.48
N TRP A 32 -11.63 -8.30 -5.95
CA TRP A 32 -12.81 -7.96 -6.74
C TRP A 32 -12.78 -6.46 -7.03
N MET A 33 -13.18 -6.09 -8.24
CA MET A 33 -13.29 -4.71 -8.70
C MET A 33 -14.73 -4.48 -9.16
N ALA A 34 -15.33 -3.39 -8.72
CA ALA A 34 -16.68 -3.03 -9.11
C ALA A 34 -16.74 -2.66 -10.60
N PRO A 35 -17.87 -2.93 -11.31
CA PRO A 35 -17.98 -2.63 -12.74
C PRO A 35 -17.81 -1.14 -13.09
N ASP A 36 -18.13 -0.26 -12.14
CA ASP A 36 -18.08 1.20 -12.23
C ASP A 36 -16.78 1.79 -11.67
N PHE A 37 -15.75 0.98 -11.41
CA PHE A 37 -14.52 1.45 -10.75
C PHE A 37 -13.82 2.60 -11.51
N ASP A 38 -13.87 2.58 -12.84
CA ASP A 38 -13.27 3.63 -13.68
C ASP A 38 -14.20 4.84 -13.87
N GLU A 39 -15.43 4.79 -13.34
CA GLU A 39 -16.36 5.91 -13.37
C GLU A 39 -16.02 6.90 -12.25
N LEU A 40 -15.68 8.14 -12.61
CA LEU A 40 -15.35 9.19 -11.65
C LEU A 40 -16.60 9.99 -11.25
N PRO A 41 -17.02 9.98 -9.96
CA PRO A 41 -18.17 10.77 -9.50
C PRO A 41 -17.93 12.27 -9.64
N LEU A 42 -18.97 13.02 -9.99
CA LEU A 42 -18.89 14.47 -10.25
C LEU A 42 -18.35 15.28 -9.06
N THR A 43 -18.76 14.93 -7.84
CA THR A 43 -18.30 15.59 -6.61
C THR A 43 -16.80 15.40 -6.40
N VAL A 44 -16.28 14.19 -6.66
CA VAL A 44 -14.86 13.88 -6.58
C VAL A 44 -14.10 14.61 -7.69
N ALA A 45 -14.65 14.65 -8.91
CA ALA A 45 -14.07 15.37 -10.03
C ALA A 45 -13.98 16.89 -9.75
N ALA A 46 -15.01 17.48 -9.14
CA ALA A 46 -15.03 18.88 -8.72
C ALA A 46 -13.93 19.18 -7.68
N ALA A 47 -13.76 18.30 -6.70
CA ALA A 47 -12.67 18.40 -5.71
C ALA A 47 -11.28 18.37 -6.35
N PHE A 48 -11.05 17.50 -7.35
CA PHE A 48 -9.77 17.48 -8.10
C PHE A 48 -9.55 18.76 -8.93
N ARG A 49 -10.62 19.40 -9.42
CA ARG A 49 -10.55 20.68 -10.13
C ARG A 49 -10.43 21.90 -9.21
N GLY A 50 -10.54 21.72 -7.89
CA GLY A 50 -10.50 22.81 -6.92
C GLY A 50 -11.76 23.67 -6.90
N GLU A 51 -12.87 23.14 -7.43
CA GLU A 51 -14.19 23.78 -7.34
C GLU A 51 -14.66 23.70 -5.87
N LYS A 52 -15.04 24.85 -5.29
CA LYS A 52 -15.70 24.88 -3.99
C LYS A 52 -17.20 24.71 -4.20
N GLU A 53 -17.80 23.87 -3.35
CA GLU A 53 -19.26 23.78 -3.20
C GLU A 53 -19.89 25.13 -2.85
#